data_AF-A0A838H2M3-F1
#
_entry.id   AF-A0A838H2M3-F1
#
_cell.length_a   1.000
_cell.length_b   1.000
_cell.length_c   1.000
_cell.angle_alpha   90.00
_cell.angle_beta   90.00
_cell.angle_gamma   90.00
#
_symmetry.space_group_name_H-M   'P 1'
#
loop_
_entity.id
_entity.type
_entity.pdbx_description
1 polymer ?
#
loop_
_entity_poly.entity_id
_entity_poly.type
_entity_poly.pdbx_seq_one_letter_code
_entity_poly.pdbx_strand_id
1 'polypeptide(L)'
;MSGPPDELDARDCALVDFEREWSAHRGAKDTAIRQRFGVSPARYYQLLARVIDLAAAEVYDPLTVRRLRRRRHERARRRAARELGERTSR
;
A
#
# COMPACT_ATOMS: atom_id res chain seq x y z
N MET A 1 -4.07 7.71 -20.86
CA MET A 1 -2.60 7.76 -21.01
C MET A 1 -2.02 6.97 -19.86
N SER A 2 -1.79 5.66 -20.03
CA SER A 2 -0.94 4.92 -19.11
C SER A 2 0.47 5.03 -19.67
N GLY A 3 1.35 5.76 -18.98
CA GLY A 3 2.78 5.72 -19.25
C GLY A 3 3.35 4.31 -19.07
N PRO A 4 4.63 4.09 -19.41
CA PRO A 4 5.29 2.82 -19.16
C PRO A 4 5.10 2.37 -17.70
N PRO A 5 5.05 1.06 -17.43
CA PRO A 5 4.72 0.51 -16.12
C PRO A 5 5.65 0.97 -14.99
N ASP A 6 6.78 1.60 -15.31
CA ASP A 6 7.77 2.11 -14.36
C ASP A 6 7.62 3.60 -14.04
N GLU A 7 6.65 4.31 -14.63
CA GLU A 7 6.48 5.75 -14.41
C GLU A 7 5.41 6.04 -13.35
N LEU A 8 5.76 6.87 -12.37
CA LEU A 8 4.83 7.29 -11.31
C LEU A 8 3.98 8.45 -11.84
N ASP A 9 2.68 8.25 -12.03
CA ASP A 9 1.78 9.33 -12.42
C ASP A 9 1.43 10.24 -11.22
N ALA A 10 0.78 11.38 -11.49
CA ALA A 10 0.38 12.32 -10.44
C ALA A 10 -0.58 11.70 -9.39
N ARG A 11 -1.41 10.73 -9.80
CA ARG A 11 -2.31 10.00 -8.91
C ARG A 11 -1.54 9.01 -8.03
N ASP A 12 -0.54 8.35 -8.57
CA ASP A 12 0.33 7.42 -7.85
C ASP A 12 1.20 8.16 -6.84
N CYS A 13 1.76 9.32 -7.19
CA CYS A 13 2.42 10.22 -6.24
C CYS A 13 1.46 10.61 -5.09
N ALA A 14 0.23 11.00 -5.42
CA ALA A 14 -0.77 11.37 -4.41
C ALA A 14 -1.14 10.22 -3.46
N LEU A 15 -1.11 8.96 -3.92
CA LEU A 15 -1.31 7.78 -3.07
C LEU A 15 -0.17 7.64 -2.05
N VAL A 16 1.08 7.83 -2.48
CA VAL A 16 2.26 7.74 -1.59
C VAL A 16 2.28 8.89 -0.58
N ASP A 17 1.98 10.11 -1.01
CA ASP A 17 1.92 11.29 -0.14
C ASP A 17 0.84 11.13 0.94
N PHE A 18 -0.34 10.63 0.56
CA PHE A 18 -1.41 10.37 1.52
C PHE A 18 -0.99 9.33 2.57
N GLU A 19 -0.28 8.27 2.18
CA GLU A 19 0.25 7.30 3.14
C GLU A 19 1.26 7.89 4.12
N ARG A 20 2.10 8.82 3.65
CA ARG A 20 3.08 9.50 4.50
C ARG A 20 2.39 10.26 5.64
N GLU A 21 1.36 11.05 5.32
CA GLU A 21 0.57 11.84 6.28
C GLU A 21 -0.26 10.94 7.23
N TRP A 22 -0.93 9.93 6.68
CA TRP A 22 -1.87 9.09 7.44
C TRP A 22 -1.21 7.92 8.19
N SER A 23 0.12 7.85 8.19
CA SER A 23 0.84 6.78 8.91
C SER A 23 0.69 6.86 10.43
N ALA A 24 0.31 8.03 10.97
CA ALA A 24 0.14 8.30 12.40
C ALA A 24 -1.34 8.25 12.88
N HIS A 25 -2.32 8.57 12.02
CA HIS A 25 -3.73 8.71 12.41
C HIS A 25 -4.59 7.57 11.85
N ARG A 26 -4.69 6.43 12.57
CA ARG A 26 -5.40 5.24 12.05
C ARG A 26 -6.94 5.30 12.08
N GLY A 27 -7.55 6.22 12.83
CA GLY A 27 -8.99 6.18 13.11
C GLY A 27 -9.90 6.51 11.93
N ALA A 28 -9.56 7.50 11.11
CA ALA A 28 -10.46 8.05 10.08
C ALA A 28 -10.00 7.82 8.63
N LYS A 29 -9.01 6.94 8.43
CA LYS A 29 -8.31 6.80 7.14
C LYS A 29 -9.24 6.34 6.01
N ASP A 30 -10.13 5.39 6.28
CA ASP A 30 -11.02 4.83 5.25
C ASP A 30 -12.03 5.85 4.73
N THR A 31 -12.52 6.74 5.61
CA THR A 31 -13.39 7.85 5.23
C THR A 31 -12.62 8.88 4.40
N ALA A 32 -11.41 9.23 4.82
CA ALA A 32 -10.55 10.16 4.09
C ALA A 32 -10.15 9.62 2.70
N ILE A 33 -9.92 8.32 2.57
CA ILE A 33 -9.67 7.66 1.27
C ILE A 33 -10.87 7.87 0.33
N ARG A 34 -12.08 7.60 0.83
CA ARG A 34 -13.30 7.76 0.04
C ARG A 34 -13.52 9.21 -0.39
N GLN A 35 -13.29 10.17 0.52
CA GLN A 35 -13.46 11.60 0.23
C GLN A 35 -12.40 12.16 -0.72
N ARG A 36 -11.11 11.80 -0.55
CA ARG A 36 -10.00 12.36 -1.33
C ARG A 36 -9.84 11.71 -2.69
N PHE A 37 -10.04 10.39 -2.79
CA PHE A 37 -9.77 9.62 -4.01
C PHE A 37 -11.02 9.11 -4.72
N GLY A 38 -12.20 9.20 -4.08
CA GLY A 38 -13.46 8.70 -4.66
C GLY A 38 -13.50 7.19 -4.86
N VAL A 39 -12.60 6.43 -4.23
CA VAL A 39 -12.51 4.97 -4.36
C VAL A 39 -12.81 4.29 -3.04
N SER A 40 -13.26 3.03 -3.12
CA SER A 40 -13.39 2.20 -1.93
C SER A 40 -12.00 1.95 -1.30
N PRO A 41 -11.93 1.77 0.04
CA PRO A 41 -10.67 1.44 0.71
C PRO A 41 -9.98 0.20 0.12
N ALA A 42 -10.75 -0.81 -0.28
CA ALA A 42 -10.22 -2.01 -0.93
C ALA A 42 -9.49 -1.67 -2.25
N ARG A 43 -10.12 -0.86 -3.12
CA ARG A 43 -9.52 -0.44 -4.39
C ARG A 43 -8.31 0.46 -4.15
N TYR A 44 -8.35 1.34 -3.14
CA TYR A 44 -7.21 2.16 -2.74
C TYR A 44 -5.99 1.30 -2.38
N TYR A 45 -6.16 0.28 -1.52
CA TYR A 45 -5.04 -0.58 -1.14
C TYR A 45 -4.53 -1.45 -2.29
N GLN A 46 -5.37 -1.80 -3.26
CA GLN A 46 -4.94 -2.48 -4.49
C GLN A 46 -4.06 -1.58 -5.36
N LEU A 47 -4.46 -0.32 -5.56
CA LEU A 47 -3.66 0.66 -6.30
C LEU A 47 -2.34 0.91 -5.58
N LEU A 48 -2.39 1.17 -4.28
CA LEU A 48 -1.20 1.37 -3.46
C LEU A 48 -0.25 0.18 -3.54
N ALA A 49 -0.77 -1.05 -3.52
CA ALA A 49 0.05 -2.26 -3.65
C ALA A 49 0.80 -2.31 -4.99
N ARG A 50 0.19 -1.86 -6.09
CA ARG A 50 0.85 -1.77 -7.39
C ARG A 50 1.92 -0.67 -7.40
N VAL A 51 1.59 0.51 -6.87
CA VAL A 51 2.49 1.67 -6.82
C VAL A 51 3.76 1.36 -6.03
N ILE A 52 3.64 0.76 -4.85
CA ILE A 52 4.81 0.42 -4.04
C ILE A 52 5.69 -0.65 -4.68
N ASP A 53 5.22 -1.39 -5.68
CA ASP A 53 6.02 -2.40 -6.40
C ASP A 53 6.85 -1.75 -7.54
N LEU A 54 6.60 -0.48 -7.89
CA LEU A 54 7.33 0.25 -8.93
C LEU A 54 8.67 0.81 -8.44
N ALA A 55 9.66 0.84 -9.33
CA ALA A 55 10.97 1.44 -9.04
C ALA A 55 10.86 2.98 -8.86
N ALA A 56 10.05 3.66 -9.67
CA ALA A 56 9.86 5.11 -9.55
C ALA A 56 9.23 5.52 -8.21
N ALA A 57 8.40 4.68 -7.59
CA ALA A 57 7.86 4.96 -6.27
C ALA A 57 8.98 5.02 -5.22
N GLU A 58 9.97 4.12 -5.31
CA GLU A 58 11.12 4.13 -4.41
C GLU A 58 12.05 5.32 -4.68
N VAL A 59 12.15 5.81 -5.91
CA VAL A 59 12.87 7.05 -6.22
C VAL A 59 12.16 8.28 -5.65
N TYR A 60 10.82 8.30 -5.68
CA TYR A 60 10.01 9.41 -5.19
C TYR A 60 10.03 9.54 -3.65
N ASP A 61 9.70 8.46 -2.93
CA ASP A 61 9.80 8.43 -1.46
C ASP A 61 10.30 7.04 -0.98
N PRO A 62 11.63 6.86 -0.87
CA PRO A 62 12.21 5.59 -0.48
C PRO A 62 11.78 5.14 0.93
N LEU A 63 11.59 6.08 1.86
CA LEU A 63 11.31 5.76 3.26
C LEU A 63 9.87 5.27 3.43
N THR A 64 8.91 5.97 2.84
CA THR A 64 7.50 5.59 2.88
C THR A 64 7.29 4.27 2.15
N VAL A 65 7.86 4.11 0.95
CA VAL A 65 7.73 2.88 0.16
C VAL A 65 8.32 1.67 0.88
N ARG A 66 9.54 1.76 1.43
CA ARG A 66 10.15 0.66 2.20
C ARG A 66 9.33 0.30 3.43
N ARG A 67 8.79 1.29 4.15
CA ARG A 67 7.93 1.05 5.32
C ARG A 67 6.63 0.36 4.92
N LEU A 68 6.02 0.75 3.80
CA LEU A 68 4.80 0.12 3.26
C LEU A 68 5.05 -1.32 2.81
N ARG A 69 6.15 -1.56 2.07
CA ARG A 69 6.58 -2.91 1.68
C ARG A 69 6.79 -3.80 2.91
N ARG A 70 7.52 -3.32 3.93
CA ARG A 70 7.73 -4.07 5.18
C ARG A 70 6.41 -4.43 5.88
N ARG A 71 5.48 -3.47 6.01
CA ARG A 71 4.14 -3.73 6.59
C ARG A 71 3.34 -4.77 5.77
N ARG A 72 3.47 -4.77 4.44
CA ARG A 72 2.86 -5.80 3.57
C ARG A 72 3.46 -7.18 3.85
N HIS A 73 4.78 -7.29 3.91
CA HIS A 73 5.46 -8.56 4.22
C HIS A 73 5.12 -9.07 5.62
N GLU A 74 5.04 -8.21 6.64
CA GLU A 74 4.61 -8.59 8.00
C GLU A 74 3.19 -9.16 8.00
N ARG A 75 2.26 -8.54 7.25
CA ARG A 75 0.90 -9.06 7.09
C ARG A 75 0.86 -10.41 6.38
N ALA A 76 1.66 -10.59 5.33
CA ALA A 76 1.76 -11.86 4.62
C ALA A 76 2.32 -12.97 5.51
N ARG A 77 3.40 -12.70 6.26
CA ARG A 77 4.00 -13.65 7.21
C ARG A 77 3.01 -14.09 8.29
N ARG A 78 2.23 -13.15 8.84
CA ARG A 78 1.18 -13.48 9.84
C ARG A 78 0.09 -14.39 9.27
N ARG A 79 -0.25 -14.30 7.98
CA ARG A 79 -1.20 -15.21 7.33
C ARG A 79 -0.58 -16.60 7.13
N ALA A 80 0.62 -16.65 6.55
CA ALA A 80 1.33 -17.91 6.32
C ALA A 80 1.57 -18.69 7.63
N ALA A 81 1.89 -18.00 8.73
CA ALA A 81 2.07 -18.63 10.04
C ALA A 81 0.79 -19.28 10.59
N ARG A 82 -0.40 -18.73 10.27
CA ARG A 82 -1.69 -19.35 10.65
C ARG A 82 -1.97 -20.61 9.83
N GLU A 83 -1.75 -20.54 8.52
CA GLU A 83 -1.95 -21.67 7.61
C GLU A 83 -0.96 -22.82 7.88
N LEU A 84 0.28 -22.52 8.27
CA LEU A 84 1.26 -23.55 8.67
C LEU A 84 0.88 -24.21 10.01
N GLY A 85 0.32 -23.44 10.94
CA GLY A 85 -0.20 -23.96 12.21
C GLY A 85 -1.36 -24.92 12.02
N GLU A 86 -2.28 -24.60 11.11
CA GLU A 86 -3.43 -25.45 10.75
C GLU A 86 -3.01 -26.75 10.04
N ARG A 87 -1.89 -26.74 9.31
CA ARG A 87 -1.35 -27.93 8.61
C ARG A 87 -0.55 -28.88 9.48
N THR A 88 -0.02 -28.40 10.61
CA THR A 88 0.81 -29.21 11.52
C THR A 88 -0.03 -29.99 12.53
N SER A 89 -1.34 -29.72 12.61
CA SER A 89 -2.27 -30.40 13.52
C SER A 89 -3.02 -31.59 12.89
N ARG A 90 -2.42 -32.32 11.94
CA ARG A 90 -3.02 -33.51 11.32
C ARG A 90 -2.24 -34.79 11.64
#